data_AF-A0A2T1DW55-F1
#
_entry.id   AF-A0A2T1DW55-F1
#
_cell.length_a   1.000
_cell.length_b   1.000
_cell.length_c   1.000
_cell.angle_alpha   90.00
_cell.angle_beta   90.00
_cell.angle_gamma   90.00
#
_symmetry.space_group_name_H-M   'P 1'
#
loop_
_entity.id
_entity.type
_entity.pdbx_description
1 polymer ?
#
loop_
_entity_poly.entity_id
_entity_poly.type
_entity_poly.pdbx_seq_one_letter_code
_entity_poly.pdbx_strand_id
1 'polypeptide(L)'
;MFCIPGLKGRKQGWLLCARSLYPFLSGFWAIALSLFLATIAYANAPAPPAYAWFTFTDTAAKPMVVQGAQLAECQTATCDKPVLLLQTGTCNASGCLRSTPLLKSPPDRFDCAENRCLYVEKVVSDRKTGPYFKLIAQFTDGLRTSKGFRLSLKSPLDSNALEHLRVTVGEADLAIAPDTSPNQPTRLDLFWLAFGLTQVTELAVAAVFLWRLKVDRPLLIKLLVAIAFINLLTFPVVWFFFPSLQPFQYRSLRVVGALSLALAIGFGVLLSRLSNVTLKTLGKVFGGWLLSLPIVFILGFVGMLFFAYGEWLPAADGLTANITLPASELFAVIVEAWLIHRVSQRVLSLPKAGLLSVLMNAASLCLGLLFLPAVQHVG
;
A
#
# COMPACT_ATOMS: atom_id res chain seq x y z
N MET A 1 3.37 8.07 -31.21
CA MET A 1 4.43 8.70 -32.02
C MET A 1 4.79 7.74 -33.15
N PHE A 2 4.20 7.91 -34.34
CA PHE A 2 4.49 7.13 -35.54
C PHE A 2 4.27 8.06 -36.74
N CYS A 3 5.35 8.56 -37.34
CA CYS A 3 5.28 9.23 -38.64
C CYS A 3 5.44 8.18 -39.72
N ILE A 4 4.39 7.97 -40.51
CA ILE A 4 4.37 7.03 -41.63
C ILE A 4 5.17 7.65 -42.79
N PRO A 5 6.23 6.99 -43.30
CA PRO A 5 6.94 7.45 -44.48
C PRO A 5 6.19 6.98 -45.73
N GLY A 6 5.66 7.92 -46.53
CA GLY A 6 4.99 7.54 -47.78
C GLY A 6 4.38 8.66 -48.63
N LEU A 7 4.53 9.94 -48.26
CA LEU A 7 4.00 11.04 -49.07
C LEU A 7 5.15 11.87 -49.67
N LYS A 8 5.40 11.61 -50.95
CA LYS A 8 6.22 12.44 -51.85
C LYS A 8 5.58 13.83 -51.96
N GLY A 9 5.99 14.75 -51.09
CA GLY A 9 5.56 16.15 -51.07
C GLY A 9 6.45 16.98 -50.14
N ARG A 10 7.66 17.32 -50.60
CA ARG A 10 8.84 17.67 -49.78
C ARG A 10 8.81 19.04 -49.05
N LYS A 11 7.69 19.77 -49.01
CA LYS A 11 7.63 21.09 -48.34
C LYS A 11 6.50 21.29 -47.31
N GLN A 12 5.50 20.40 -47.23
CA GLN A 12 4.40 20.54 -46.25
C GLN A 12 4.55 19.67 -44.99
N GLY A 13 5.52 18.75 -44.95
CA GLY A 13 5.73 17.86 -43.79
C GLY A 13 6.29 18.53 -42.53
N TRP A 14 7.01 19.65 -42.66
CA TRP A 14 7.66 20.30 -41.52
C TRP A 14 6.69 21.07 -40.61
N LEU A 15 5.63 21.66 -41.18
CA LEU A 15 4.63 22.43 -40.41
C LEU A 15 3.73 21.53 -39.54
N LEU A 16 3.51 20.27 -39.93
CA LEU A 16 2.72 19.31 -39.16
C LEU A 16 3.50 18.71 -37.98
N CYS A 17 4.83 18.65 -38.06
CA CYS A 17 5.67 18.18 -36.95
C CYS A 17 5.75 19.22 -35.81
N ALA A 18 5.78 20.52 -36.14
CA ALA A 18 5.81 21.60 -35.15
C ALA A 18 4.51 21.72 -34.33
N ARG A 19 3.34 21.45 -34.93
CA ARG A 19 2.05 21.43 -34.20
C ARG A 19 1.94 20.29 -33.19
N SER A 20 2.68 19.19 -33.39
CA SER A 20 2.71 18.08 -32.44
C SER A 20 3.57 18.35 -31.20
N LEU A 21 4.50 19.32 -31.25
CA LEU A 21 5.41 19.61 -30.13
C LEU A 21 4.76 20.49 -29.06
N TYR A 22 3.84 21.38 -29.45
CA TYR A 22 3.19 22.33 -28.55
C TYR A 22 2.48 21.67 -27.35
N PRO A 23 1.60 20.64 -27.52
CA PRO A 23 0.95 19.98 -26.39
C PRO A 23 1.94 19.22 -25.49
N PHE A 24 3.06 18.75 -26.05
CA PHE A 24 4.12 18.09 -25.27
C PHE A 24 4.89 19.10 -24.42
N LEU A 25 5.30 20.23 -25.02
CA LEU A 25 5.97 21.33 -24.33
C LEU A 25 5.06 21.95 -23.25
N SER A 26 3.78 22.15 -23.53
CA SER A 26 2.84 22.67 -22.52
C SER A 26 2.66 21.70 -21.35
N GLY A 27 2.62 20.38 -21.63
CA GLY A 27 2.59 19.36 -20.58
C GLY A 27 3.86 19.37 -19.74
N PHE A 28 5.04 19.48 -20.37
CA PHE A 28 6.32 19.57 -19.66
C PHE A 28 6.40 20.81 -18.77
N TRP A 29 6.01 21.99 -19.28
CA TRP A 29 5.99 23.22 -18.49
C TRP A 29 5.00 23.16 -17.32
N ALA A 30 3.82 22.55 -17.52
CA ALA A 30 2.87 22.34 -16.44
C ALA A 30 3.46 21.45 -15.33
N ILE A 31 4.14 20.35 -15.69
CA ILE A 31 4.81 19.47 -14.72
C ILE A 31 5.94 20.22 -14.00
N ALA A 32 6.79 20.93 -14.74
CA ALA A 32 7.90 21.70 -14.16
C ALA A 32 7.41 22.77 -13.18
N LEU A 33 6.34 23.50 -13.53
CA LEU A 33 5.72 24.48 -12.65
C LEU A 33 5.09 23.82 -11.41
N SER A 34 4.39 22.69 -11.56
CA SER A 34 3.85 21.94 -10.42
C SER A 34 4.95 21.45 -9.48
N LEU A 35 6.06 20.92 -10.01
CA LEU A 35 7.20 20.50 -9.21
C LEU A 35 7.87 21.69 -8.51
N PHE A 36 8.00 22.84 -9.18
CA PHE A 36 8.56 24.05 -8.57
C PHE A 36 7.68 24.54 -7.41
N LEU A 37 6.36 24.63 -7.61
CA LEU A 37 5.42 24.97 -6.54
C LEU A 37 5.45 23.95 -5.38
N ALA A 38 5.64 22.66 -5.70
CA ALA A 38 5.80 21.61 -4.69
C ALA A 38 7.02 21.85 -3.79
N THR A 39 8.16 22.25 -4.37
CA THR A 39 9.38 22.53 -3.60
C THR A 39 9.22 23.73 -2.67
N ILE A 40 8.52 24.77 -3.12
CA ILE A 40 8.21 25.95 -2.28
C ILE A 40 7.29 25.55 -1.12
N ALA A 41 6.26 24.75 -1.40
CA ALA A 41 5.39 24.23 -0.36
C ALA A 41 6.20 23.40 0.64
N TYR A 42 6.98 22.43 0.17
CA TYR A 42 7.79 21.57 1.04
C TYR A 42 8.75 22.36 1.93
N ALA A 43 9.40 23.41 1.41
CA ALA A 43 10.31 24.27 2.16
C ALA A 43 9.62 25.07 3.29
N ASN A 44 8.30 25.30 3.19
CA ASN A 44 7.53 26.03 4.19
C ASN A 44 6.65 25.12 5.06
N ALA A 45 6.77 23.79 4.92
CA ALA A 45 5.99 22.87 5.71
C ALA A 45 6.48 22.90 7.17
N PRO A 46 5.57 22.86 8.16
CA PRO A 46 5.99 22.67 9.55
C PRO A 46 6.77 21.37 9.65
N ALA A 47 7.79 21.36 10.52
CA ALA A 47 8.56 20.15 10.79
C ALA A 47 7.58 19.00 11.16
N PRO A 48 7.85 17.77 10.69
CA PRO A 48 6.99 16.64 11.03
C PRO A 48 6.96 16.47 12.56
N PRO A 49 5.81 16.11 13.15
CA PRO A 49 5.74 15.86 14.59
C PRO A 49 6.66 14.68 14.97
N ALA A 50 7.03 14.58 16.25
CA ALA A 50 7.76 13.41 16.73
C ALA A 50 6.78 12.24 16.90
N TYR A 51 7.20 11.02 16.53
CA TYR A 51 6.34 9.84 16.65
C TYR A 51 7.12 8.57 16.95
N ALA A 52 6.45 7.64 17.64
CA ALA A 52 6.98 6.34 18.00
C ALA A 52 6.02 5.23 17.55
N TRP A 53 6.60 4.17 16.98
CA TRP A 53 5.90 2.94 16.64
C TRP A 53 6.08 1.91 17.73
N PHE A 54 4.99 1.29 18.16
CA PHE A 54 4.97 0.15 19.06
C PHE A 54 4.51 -1.08 18.28
N THR A 55 5.36 -2.08 18.13
CA THR A 55 5.04 -3.33 17.43
C THR A 55 4.96 -4.47 18.44
N PHE A 56 3.78 -5.05 18.60
CA PHE A 56 3.47 -6.08 19.58
C PHE A 56 3.77 -7.46 19.02
N THR A 57 4.57 -8.22 19.76
CA THR A 57 4.97 -9.58 19.40
C THR A 57 5.00 -10.47 20.64
N ASP A 58 4.80 -11.77 20.50
CA ASP A 58 5.03 -12.74 21.58
C ASP A 58 6.54 -12.99 21.78
N THR A 59 6.88 -13.88 22.73
CA THR A 59 8.27 -14.28 23.01
C THR A 59 8.94 -15.03 21.85
N ALA A 60 8.17 -15.54 20.89
CA ALA A 60 8.62 -16.17 19.66
C ALA A 60 8.60 -15.21 18.45
N ALA A 61 8.49 -13.90 18.70
CA ALA A 61 8.41 -12.83 17.70
C ALA A 61 7.19 -12.91 16.75
N LYS A 62 6.12 -13.63 17.13
CA LYS A 62 4.88 -13.67 16.36
C LYS A 62 4.02 -12.44 16.66
N PRO A 63 3.36 -11.84 15.66
CA PRO A 63 2.46 -10.70 15.85
C PRO A 63 1.33 -10.97 16.86
N MET A 64 1.10 -10.03 17.79
CA MET A 64 0.02 -10.11 18.80
C MET A 64 -0.99 -8.98 18.59
N VAL A 65 -2.26 -9.33 18.35
CA VAL A 65 -3.33 -8.34 18.09
C VAL A 65 -3.75 -7.63 19.37
N VAL A 66 -3.71 -6.30 19.36
CA VAL A 66 -4.08 -5.44 20.49
C VAL A 66 -5.54 -5.02 20.37
N GLN A 67 -6.35 -5.24 21.41
CA GLN A 67 -7.76 -4.81 21.46
C GLN A 67 -7.91 -3.36 21.92
N GLY A 68 -7.02 -2.93 22.82
CA GLY A 68 -6.95 -1.56 23.32
C GLY A 68 -5.60 -1.30 23.97
N ALA A 69 -5.17 -0.05 23.93
CA ALA A 69 -3.92 0.37 24.54
C ALA A 69 -4.07 1.74 25.20
N GLN A 70 -3.41 1.90 26.33
CA GLN A 70 -3.27 3.14 27.07
C GLN A 70 -1.79 3.49 27.17
N LEU A 71 -1.46 4.73 26.81
CA LEU A 71 -0.15 5.30 27.07
C LEU A 71 -0.28 6.20 28.29
N ALA A 72 0.49 5.91 29.33
CA ALA A 72 0.53 6.68 30.55
C ALA A 72 1.91 7.31 30.76
N GLU A 73 1.93 8.45 31.43
CA GLU A 73 3.13 9.16 31.82
C GLU A 73 3.46 8.93 33.29
N CYS A 74 4.75 8.95 33.60
CA CYS A 74 5.29 8.62 34.90
C CYS A 74 6.44 9.57 35.28
N GLN A 75 6.48 10.00 36.54
CA GLN A 75 7.60 10.81 37.06
C GLN A 75 8.87 9.98 37.29
N THR A 76 8.71 8.69 37.60
CA THR A 76 9.79 7.76 37.95
C THR A 76 9.73 6.51 37.08
N ALA A 77 10.84 5.76 37.03
CA ALA A 77 10.92 4.50 36.30
C ALA A 77 10.01 3.39 36.86
N THR A 78 9.65 3.46 38.15
CA THR A 78 8.70 2.53 38.79
C THR A 78 7.26 2.79 38.38
N CYS A 79 6.95 4.04 38.02
CA CYS A 79 5.63 4.49 37.61
C CYS A 79 4.52 4.15 38.62
N ASP A 80 4.72 4.55 39.88
CA ASP A 80 3.78 4.27 40.97
C ASP A 80 2.46 5.08 40.84
N LYS A 81 2.51 6.25 40.18
CA LYS A 81 1.37 7.14 39.92
C LYS A 81 1.26 7.46 38.43
N PRO A 82 0.80 6.51 37.60
CA PRO A 82 0.64 6.75 36.16
C PRO A 82 -0.48 7.76 35.90
N VAL A 83 -0.22 8.69 34.99
CA VAL A 83 -1.23 9.62 34.46
C VAL A 83 -1.58 9.19 33.05
N LEU A 84 -2.85 8.90 32.77
CA LEU A 84 -3.27 8.50 31.42
C LEU A 84 -3.09 9.66 30.44
N LEU A 85 -2.24 9.48 29.42
CA LEU A 85 -2.06 10.47 28.36
C LEU A 85 -3.13 10.27 27.28
N LEU A 86 -3.14 9.08 26.69
CA LEU A 86 -3.96 8.73 25.54
C LEU A 86 -4.44 7.28 25.66
N GLN A 87 -5.60 7.00 25.09
CA GLN A 87 -6.16 5.67 24.99
C GLN A 87 -6.73 5.45 23.59
N THR A 88 -6.58 4.22 23.10
CA THR A 88 -7.27 3.73 21.90
C THR A 88 -7.85 2.35 22.14
N GLY A 89 -8.93 2.04 21.42
CA GLY A 89 -9.69 0.82 21.62
C GLY A 89 -10.34 0.70 23.00
N THR A 90 -10.73 -0.52 23.36
CA THR A 90 -11.40 -0.82 24.63
C THR A 90 -10.38 -1.24 25.68
N CYS A 91 -10.33 -0.50 26.79
CA CYS A 91 -9.56 -0.88 27.98
C CYS A 91 -10.51 -0.94 29.18
N ASN A 92 -11.15 -2.09 29.36
CA ASN A 92 -12.19 -2.28 30.38
C ASN A 92 -11.75 -3.20 31.52
N ALA A 93 -10.58 -3.83 31.43
CA ALA A 93 -10.03 -4.67 32.49
C ALA A 93 -9.76 -3.86 33.78
N SER A 94 -9.65 -4.57 34.92
CA SER A 94 -9.46 -3.96 36.25
C SER A 94 -8.14 -3.18 36.40
N GLY A 95 -7.12 -3.49 35.60
CA GLY A 95 -5.84 -2.77 35.61
C GLY A 95 -5.76 -1.59 34.62
N CYS A 96 -6.81 -1.31 33.85
CA CYS A 96 -6.86 -0.13 32.99
C CYS A 96 -7.06 1.15 33.83
N LEU A 97 -6.40 2.23 33.45
CA LEU A 97 -6.59 3.54 34.06
C LEU A 97 -7.98 4.07 33.71
N ARG A 98 -8.72 4.53 34.72
CA ARG A 98 -10.09 5.04 34.58
C ARG A 98 -10.16 6.57 34.47
N SER A 99 -9.05 7.25 34.66
CA SER A 99 -8.96 8.71 34.48
C SER A 99 -9.25 9.08 33.03
N THR A 100 -9.80 10.27 32.79
CA THR A 100 -9.91 10.79 31.42
C THR A 100 -8.50 11.04 30.85
N PRO A 101 -8.25 10.72 29.57
CA PRO A 101 -6.98 11.04 28.93
C PRO A 101 -6.62 12.52 29.08
N LEU A 102 -5.40 12.79 29.54
CA LEU A 102 -4.90 14.16 29.71
C LEU A 102 -4.79 14.87 28.36
N LEU A 103 -4.41 14.12 27.32
CA LEU A 103 -4.25 14.64 25.97
C LEU A 103 -5.52 14.40 25.17
N LYS A 104 -5.86 15.38 24.33
CA LYS A 104 -7.00 15.31 23.42
C LYS A 104 -6.50 15.06 22.01
N SER A 105 -7.10 14.08 21.35
CA SER A 105 -6.93 13.84 19.92
C SER A 105 -7.99 14.62 19.14
N PRO A 106 -7.64 15.40 18.09
CA PRO A 106 -6.31 15.91 17.71
C PRO A 106 -5.88 17.12 18.58
N PRO A 107 -4.57 17.42 18.75
CA PRO A 107 -3.45 17.11 17.85
C PRO A 107 -2.57 15.90 18.20
N ASP A 108 -2.61 15.40 19.44
CA ASP A 108 -1.83 14.23 19.86
C ASP A 108 -2.62 12.96 19.55
N ARG A 109 -1.94 11.91 19.10
CA ARG A 109 -2.61 10.68 18.65
C ARG A 109 -1.91 9.45 19.21
N PHE A 110 -2.68 8.46 19.60
CA PHE A 110 -2.17 7.13 19.93
C PHE A 110 -3.13 6.14 19.31
N ASP A 111 -2.86 5.75 18.07
CA ASP A 111 -3.79 4.94 17.29
C ASP A 111 -3.21 3.54 17.09
N CYS A 112 -4.03 2.51 17.28
CA CYS A 112 -3.62 1.11 17.11
C CYS A 112 -4.42 0.44 16.00
N ALA A 113 -3.75 -0.44 15.25
CA ALA A 113 -4.39 -1.39 14.36
C ALA A 113 -3.57 -2.68 14.32
N GLU A 114 -4.27 -3.81 14.40
CA GLU A 114 -3.66 -5.14 14.47
C GLU A 114 -2.65 -5.24 15.63
N ASN A 115 -1.36 -5.44 15.33
CA ASN A 115 -0.28 -5.56 16.30
C ASN A 115 0.60 -4.31 16.36
N ARG A 116 0.14 -3.17 15.83
CA ARG A 116 0.95 -1.93 15.77
C ARG A 116 0.18 -0.76 16.34
N CYS A 117 0.89 0.10 17.06
CA CYS A 117 0.37 1.39 17.51
C CYS A 117 1.32 2.51 17.13
N LEU A 118 0.76 3.65 16.73
CA LEU A 118 1.48 4.87 16.41
C LEU A 118 1.16 5.93 17.46
N TYR A 119 2.17 6.33 18.22
CA TYR A 119 2.10 7.50 19.08
C TYR A 119 2.66 8.72 18.35
N VAL A 120 1.94 9.83 18.38
CA VAL A 120 2.33 11.10 17.77
C VAL A 120 2.17 12.21 18.80
N GLU A 121 3.24 12.98 18.98
CA GLU A 121 3.23 14.17 19.81
C GLU A 121 3.52 15.41 18.93
N LYS A 122 2.56 16.33 18.83
CA LYS A 122 2.65 17.46 17.88
C LYS A 122 3.72 18.48 18.29
N VAL A 123 3.86 18.69 19.57
CA VAL A 123 4.84 19.60 20.14
C VAL A 123 5.51 18.78 21.22
N VAL A 124 6.84 18.58 21.11
CA VAL A 124 7.68 18.21 22.26
C VAL A 124 7.50 19.35 23.24
N SER A 125 6.40 19.30 23.96
CA SER A 125 5.95 20.42 24.74
C SER A 125 6.98 20.62 25.83
N ASP A 126 7.17 21.86 26.28
CA ASP A 126 7.84 22.21 27.54
C ASP A 126 7.08 21.63 28.76
N ARG A 127 6.50 20.45 28.60
CA ARG A 127 5.88 19.64 29.61
C ARG A 127 6.96 19.33 30.62
N LYS A 128 6.82 19.94 31.80
CA LYS A 128 7.55 19.61 33.04
C LYS A 128 7.19 18.21 33.57
N THR A 129 6.70 17.34 32.71
CA THR A 129 6.16 16.03 33.06
C THR A 129 7.19 14.95 32.74
N GLY A 130 7.08 13.82 33.41
CA GLY A 130 8.22 12.96 33.70
C GLY A 130 8.82 12.26 32.47
N PRO A 131 10.13 11.92 32.49
CA PRO A 131 10.81 11.35 31.33
C PRO A 131 10.43 9.88 31.04
N TYR A 132 9.44 9.33 31.76
CA TYR A 132 9.07 7.93 31.69
C TYR A 132 7.62 7.75 31.27
N PHE A 133 7.40 6.71 30.49
CA PHE A 133 6.12 6.26 29.97
C PHE A 133 5.83 4.86 30.49
N LYS A 134 4.56 4.51 30.55
CA LYS A 134 4.07 3.17 30.85
C LYS A 134 3.01 2.80 29.82
N LEU A 135 3.19 1.62 29.23
CA LEU A 135 2.27 1.07 28.25
C LEU A 135 1.39 0.03 28.94
N ILE A 136 0.08 0.17 28.79
CA ILE A 136 -0.91 -0.78 29.27
C ILE A 136 -1.66 -1.25 28.03
N ALA A 137 -1.63 -2.54 27.74
CA ALA A 137 -2.29 -3.10 26.56
C ALA A 137 -3.22 -4.25 26.94
N GLN A 138 -4.41 -4.24 26.35
CA GLN A 138 -5.42 -5.28 26.48
C GLN A 138 -5.41 -6.17 25.23
N PHE A 139 -5.28 -7.47 25.47
CA PHE A 139 -5.31 -8.53 24.47
C PHE A 139 -6.54 -9.42 24.70
N THR A 140 -6.75 -10.42 23.85
CA THR A 140 -7.83 -11.40 24.00
C THR A 140 -7.71 -12.25 25.27
N ASP A 141 -6.48 -12.53 25.71
CA ASP A 141 -6.16 -13.38 26.86
C ASP A 141 -6.03 -12.60 28.18
N GLY A 142 -5.85 -11.28 28.13
CA GLY A 142 -5.79 -10.46 29.34
C GLY A 142 -5.16 -9.09 29.15
N LEU A 143 -4.95 -8.40 30.28
CA LEU A 143 -4.33 -7.08 30.34
C LEU A 143 -2.89 -7.22 30.80
N ARG A 144 -1.95 -6.59 30.08
CA ARG A 144 -0.53 -6.57 30.42
C ARG A 144 -0.02 -5.14 30.55
N THR A 145 0.97 -4.96 31.42
CA THR A 145 1.55 -3.64 31.68
C THR A 145 3.06 -3.69 31.56
N SER A 146 3.64 -2.63 31.01
CA SER A 146 5.09 -2.46 30.98
C SER A 146 5.62 -1.90 32.29
N LYS A 147 6.93 -2.08 32.53
CA LYS A 147 7.67 -1.20 33.44
C LYS A 147 7.75 0.22 32.85
N GLY A 148 8.14 1.21 33.66
CA GLY A 148 8.41 2.54 33.15
C GLY A 148 9.60 2.52 32.18
N PHE A 149 9.44 3.11 31.00
CA PHE A 149 10.47 3.20 29.96
C PHE A 149 10.60 4.65 29.48
N ARG A 150 11.73 5.01 28.89
CA ARG A 150 11.92 6.35 28.32
C ARG A 150 11.64 6.30 26.82
N LEU A 151 10.97 7.32 26.30
CA LEU A 151 10.91 7.60 24.87
C LEU A 151 11.93 8.67 24.53
N SER A 152 12.71 8.45 23.48
CA SER A 152 13.68 9.42 22.98
C SER A 152 13.10 10.10 21.73
N LEU A 153 11.96 10.77 21.90
CA LEU A 153 11.39 11.64 20.87
C LEU A 153 12.28 12.89 20.72
N LYS A 154 13.31 12.80 19.89
CA LYS A 154 14.18 13.94 19.59
C LYS A 154 13.43 14.99 18.78
N SER A 155 13.91 16.23 18.85
CA SER A 155 13.43 17.31 18.00
C SER A 155 13.43 16.85 16.53
N PRO A 156 12.41 17.19 15.72
CA PRO A 156 12.34 16.84 14.29
C PRO A 156 13.56 17.28 13.46
N LEU A 157 14.35 18.22 13.99
CA LEU A 157 15.59 18.72 13.36
C LEU A 157 16.80 17.81 13.60
N ASP A 158 16.77 16.98 14.64
CA ASP A 158 17.72 15.90 14.84
C ASP A 158 17.24 14.72 14.00
N SER A 159 18.07 14.24 13.07
CA SER A 159 17.73 13.40 11.92
C SER A 159 16.98 12.07 12.15
N ASN A 160 16.56 11.76 13.39
CA ASN A 160 15.88 10.53 13.79
C ASN A 160 14.61 10.82 14.63
N ALA A 161 13.61 11.50 14.06
CA ALA A 161 12.31 11.76 14.69
C ALA A 161 11.38 10.52 14.80
N LEU A 162 11.89 9.37 14.35
CA LEU A 162 11.17 8.10 14.21
C LEU A 162 11.79 7.07 15.16
N GLU A 163 11.07 6.71 16.21
CA GLU A 163 11.48 5.64 17.13
C GLU A 163 10.64 4.38 16.86
N HIS A 164 11.29 3.26 16.55
CA HIS A 164 10.63 1.96 16.43
C HIS A 164 10.89 1.14 17.69
N LEU A 165 9.83 0.74 18.37
CA LEU A 165 9.87 -0.05 19.59
C LEU A 165 9.20 -1.39 19.38
N ARG A 166 9.89 -2.44 19.78
CA ARG A 166 9.34 -3.79 19.88
C ARG A 166 8.77 -3.96 21.29
N VAL A 167 7.51 -4.37 21.36
CA VAL A 167 6.79 -4.71 22.58
C VAL A 167 6.63 -6.22 22.64
N THR A 168 7.44 -6.88 23.45
CA THR A 168 7.34 -8.32 23.70
C THR A 168 6.30 -8.59 24.78
N VAL A 169 5.26 -9.33 24.44
CA VAL A 169 4.15 -9.71 25.30
C VAL A 169 4.53 -10.98 26.05
N GLY A 170 4.74 -10.89 27.37
CA GLY A 170 5.13 -11.99 28.24
C GLY A 170 3.94 -12.86 28.69
N GLU A 171 3.95 -13.36 29.92
CA GLU A 171 2.79 -13.99 30.60
C GLU A 171 2.06 -13.07 31.59
N ALA A 172 2.74 -12.04 32.11
CA ALA A 172 2.14 -11.06 33.02
C ALA A 172 2.49 -9.60 32.65
N ASP A 173 3.48 -9.38 31.79
CA ASP A 173 4.07 -8.07 31.54
C ASP A 173 4.32 -7.78 30.05
N LEU A 174 4.73 -6.54 29.79
CA LEU A 174 5.22 -6.07 28.50
C LEU A 174 6.68 -5.64 28.63
N ALA A 175 7.56 -6.23 27.84
CA ALA A 175 8.94 -5.78 27.71
C ALA A 175 9.07 -4.88 26.47
N ILE A 176 9.62 -3.68 26.64
CA ILE A 176 9.77 -2.69 25.57
C ILE A 176 11.26 -2.50 25.31
N ALA A 177 11.66 -2.65 24.06
CA ALA A 177 13.03 -2.45 23.61
C ALA A 177 13.03 -1.74 22.24
N PRO A 178 14.11 -1.02 21.89
CA PRO A 178 14.32 -0.55 20.53
C PRO A 178 14.23 -1.71 19.54
N ASP A 179 13.51 -1.52 18.44
CA ASP A 179 13.40 -2.52 17.41
C ASP A 179 14.70 -2.54 16.59
N THR A 180 15.51 -3.57 16.86
CA THR A 180 16.80 -3.79 16.19
C THR A 180 16.67 -4.71 14.97
N SER A 181 15.44 -5.11 14.59
CA SER A 181 15.29 -5.86 13.34
C SER A 181 15.79 -5.05 12.16
N PRO A 182 16.39 -5.71 11.16
CA PRO A 182 16.71 -5.04 9.91
C PRO A 182 15.44 -4.40 9.34
N ASN A 183 15.60 -3.19 8.77
CA ASN A 183 14.52 -2.52 8.08
C ASN A 183 13.90 -3.50 7.08
N GLN A 184 12.60 -3.72 7.21
CA GLN A 184 11.90 -4.55 6.24
C GLN A 184 11.99 -3.90 4.86
N PRO A 185 12.18 -4.69 3.79
CA PRO A 185 12.20 -4.15 2.44
C PRO A 185 10.89 -3.42 2.17
N THR A 186 10.97 -2.26 1.55
CA THR A 186 9.76 -1.51 1.22
C THR A 186 8.94 -2.27 0.18
N ARG A 187 7.63 -1.97 0.07
CA ARG A 187 6.80 -2.55 -1.00
C ARG A 187 7.39 -2.31 -2.38
N LEU A 188 8.05 -1.18 -2.58
CA LEU A 188 8.68 -0.83 -3.85
C LEU A 188 9.91 -1.71 -4.13
N ASP A 189 10.70 -2.04 -3.10
CA ASP A 189 11.85 -2.95 -3.22
C ASP A 189 11.39 -4.36 -3.61
N LEU A 190 10.25 -4.81 -3.06
CA LEU A 190 9.67 -6.10 -3.36
C LEU A 190 8.85 -6.13 -4.66
N PHE A 191 8.44 -4.96 -5.17
CA PHE A 191 7.51 -4.84 -6.29
C PHE A 191 8.00 -5.60 -7.53
N TRP A 192 9.24 -5.37 -7.96
CA TRP A 192 9.77 -5.99 -9.19
C TRP A 192 9.96 -7.49 -9.04
N LEU A 193 10.38 -7.93 -7.85
CA LEU A 193 10.56 -9.33 -7.55
C LEU A 193 9.22 -10.07 -7.54
N ALA A 194 8.23 -9.51 -6.84
CA ALA A 194 6.89 -10.07 -6.80
C ALA A 194 6.21 -10.04 -8.17
N PHE A 195 6.33 -8.93 -8.91
CA PHE A 195 5.84 -8.81 -10.28
C PHE A 195 6.42 -9.90 -11.19
N GLY A 196 7.75 -10.07 -11.17
CA GLY A 196 8.42 -11.09 -11.97
C GLY A 196 8.00 -12.51 -11.58
N LEU A 197 7.93 -12.79 -10.27
CA LEU A 197 7.50 -14.09 -9.75
C LEU A 197 6.06 -14.42 -10.17
N THR A 198 5.12 -13.49 -9.97
CA THR A 198 3.72 -13.62 -10.38
C THR A 198 3.63 -13.86 -11.89
N GLN A 199 4.28 -13.01 -12.70
CA GLN A 199 4.18 -13.09 -14.16
C GLN A 199 4.74 -14.41 -14.72
N VAL A 200 5.87 -14.88 -14.21
CA VAL A 200 6.48 -16.15 -14.65
C VAL A 200 5.63 -17.34 -14.24
N THR A 201 5.16 -17.35 -12.99
CA THR A 201 4.38 -18.46 -12.42
C THR A 201 3.06 -18.62 -13.17
N GLU A 202 2.34 -17.53 -13.38
CA GLU A 202 1.01 -17.57 -14.00
C GLU A 202 1.10 -17.95 -15.48
N LEU A 203 2.12 -17.48 -16.21
CA LEU A 203 2.35 -17.91 -17.59
C LEU A 203 2.76 -19.38 -17.68
N ALA A 204 3.53 -19.90 -16.72
CA ALA A 204 3.88 -21.31 -16.67
C ALA A 204 2.63 -22.18 -16.45
N VAL A 205 1.78 -21.83 -15.49
CA VAL A 205 0.51 -22.52 -15.23
C VAL A 205 -0.41 -22.44 -16.46
N ALA A 206 -0.54 -21.26 -17.06
CA ALA A 206 -1.33 -21.08 -18.26
C ALA A 206 -0.80 -21.91 -19.46
N ALA A 207 0.51 -21.96 -19.64
CA ALA A 207 1.13 -22.74 -20.71
C ALA A 207 0.82 -24.23 -20.54
N VAL A 208 0.99 -24.78 -19.33
CA VAL A 208 0.68 -26.18 -19.03
C VAL A 208 -0.81 -26.47 -19.22
N PHE A 209 -1.69 -25.59 -18.73
CA PHE A 209 -3.14 -25.76 -18.85
C PHE A 209 -3.61 -25.75 -20.31
N LEU A 210 -3.18 -24.76 -21.09
CA LEU A 210 -3.54 -24.64 -22.52
C LEU A 210 -2.91 -25.75 -23.37
N TRP A 211 -1.70 -26.19 -23.03
CA TRP A 211 -1.06 -27.33 -23.69
C TRP A 211 -1.84 -28.63 -23.44
N ARG A 212 -2.35 -28.86 -22.22
CA ARG A 212 -3.23 -30.00 -21.91
C ARG A 212 -4.55 -29.96 -22.69
N LEU A 213 -5.04 -28.77 -23.02
CA LEU A 213 -6.19 -28.58 -23.90
C LEU A 213 -5.86 -28.76 -25.40
N LYS A 214 -4.62 -29.14 -25.73
CA LYS A 214 -4.13 -29.36 -27.11
C LYS A 214 -4.33 -28.14 -28.01
N VAL A 215 -4.16 -26.94 -27.47
CA VAL A 215 -4.24 -25.69 -28.24
C VAL A 215 -3.05 -25.61 -29.21
N ASP A 216 -3.32 -25.29 -30.47
CA ASP A 216 -2.29 -25.12 -31.49
C ASP A 216 -1.21 -24.11 -31.06
N ARG A 217 0.06 -24.42 -31.33
CA ARG A 217 1.22 -23.57 -30.95
C ARG A 217 1.06 -22.07 -31.26
N PRO A 218 0.66 -21.62 -32.46
CA PRO A 218 0.49 -20.19 -32.73
C PRO A 218 -0.62 -19.56 -31.88
N LEU A 219 -1.70 -20.30 -31.62
CA LEU A 219 -2.80 -19.83 -30.78
C LEU A 219 -2.42 -19.81 -29.30
N LEU A 220 -1.66 -20.82 -28.84
CA LEU A 220 -1.08 -20.89 -27.50
C LEU A 220 -0.24 -19.65 -27.20
N ILE A 221 0.72 -19.30 -28.06
CA ILE A 221 1.57 -18.11 -27.89
C ILE A 221 0.71 -16.85 -27.82
N LYS A 222 -0.27 -16.71 -28.71
CA LYS A 222 -1.18 -15.55 -28.72
C LYS A 222 -1.98 -15.42 -27.42
N LEU A 223 -2.45 -16.55 -26.86
CA LEU A 223 -3.17 -16.57 -25.59
C LEU A 223 -2.25 -16.26 -24.41
N LEU A 224 -1.02 -16.78 -24.39
CA LEU A 224 -0.06 -16.47 -23.33
C LEU A 224 0.30 -14.98 -23.31
N VAL A 225 0.51 -14.36 -24.48
CA VAL A 225 0.73 -12.91 -24.56
C VAL A 225 -0.50 -12.13 -24.10
N ALA A 226 -1.70 -12.59 -24.43
CA ALA A 226 -2.93 -11.96 -23.93
C ALA A 226 -3.05 -12.07 -22.41
N ILE A 227 -2.76 -13.24 -21.84
CA ILE A 227 -2.74 -13.46 -20.40
C ILE A 227 -1.70 -12.55 -19.73
N ALA A 228 -0.49 -12.44 -20.28
CA ALA A 228 0.51 -11.51 -19.76
C ALA A 228 -0.01 -10.07 -19.67
N PHE A 229 -0.69 -9.58 -20.73
CA PHE A 229 -1.29 -8.25 -20.70
C PHE A 229 -2.46 -8.12 -19.71
N ILE A 230 -3.24 -9.18 -19.52
CA ILE A 230 -4.33 -9.21 -18.56
C ILE A 230 -3.77 -9.10 -17.14
N ASN A 231 -2.78 -9.90 -16.78
CA ASN A 231 -2.14 -9.87 -15.47
C ASN A 231 -1.48 -8.50 -15.22
N LEU A 232 -0.81 -7.95 -16.23
CA LEU A 232 -0.26 -6.59 -16.18
C LEU A 232 -1.32 -5.50 -15.95
N LEU A 233 -2.56 -5.69 -16.42
CA LEU A 233 -3.66 -4.75 -16.24
C LEU A 233 -4.28 -4.86 -14.82
N THR A 234 -4.36 -6.06 -14.26
CA THR A 234 -4.96 -6.34 -12.95
C THR A 234 -3.99 -6.09 -11.79
N PHE A 235 -2.69 -6.36 -12.00
CA PHE A 235 -1.63 -6.23 -11.02
C PHE A 235 -1.58 -4.90 -10.26
N PRO A 236 -1.69 -3.71 -10.88
CA PRO A 236 -1.70 -2.43 -10.18
C PRO A 236 -2.87 -2.23 -9.22
N VAL A 237 -4.02 -2.85 -9.48
CA VAL A 237 -5.15 -2.79 -8.54
C VAL A 237 -4.80 -3.64 -7.31
N VAL A 238 -4.28 -4.84 -7.53
CA VAL A 238 -3.83 -5.75 -6.46
C VAL A 238 -2.71 -5.13 -5.63
N TRP A 239 -1.77 -4.41 -6.25
CA TRP A 239 -0.58 -3.86 -5.58
C TRP A 239 -0.69 -2.44 -5.06
N PHE A 240 -1.57 -1.60 -5.63
CA PHE A 240 -1.74 -0.22 -5.16
C PHE A 240 -3.08 0.02 -4.47
N PHE A 241 -4.20 -0.51 -5.00
CA PHE A 241 -5.52 -0.23 -4.42
C PHE A 241 -5.74 -0.99 -3.12
N PHE A 242 -5.72 -2.32 -3.12
CA PHE A 242 -5.98 -3.10 -1.90
C PHE A 242 -5.02 -2.79 -0.76
N PRO A 243 -3.70 -2.67 -0.98
CA PRO A 243 -2.76 -2.37 0.09
C PRO A 243 -2.91 -0.94 0.60
N SER A 244 -3.50 -0.02 -0.18
CA SER A 244 -3.83 1.33 0.30
C SER A 244 -5.03 1.37 1.27
N LEU A 245 -5.87 0.33 1.26
CA LEU A 245 -7.00 0.21 2.20
C LEU A 245 -6.56 -0.25 3.58
N GLN A 246 -5.31 -0.71 3.73
CA GLN A 246 -4.81 -1.23 4.99
C GLN A 246 -4.64 -0.13 6.04
N PRO A 247 -4.57 -0.50 7.33
CA PRO A 247 -4.21 0.42 8.39
C PRO A 247 -2.86 1.07 8.15
N PHE A 248 -2.67 2.23 8.73
CA PHE A 248 -1.41 2.97 8.69
C PHE A 248 -0.89 3.28 7.29
N GLN A 249 -1.78 3.39 6.32
CA GLN A 249 -1.44 3.85 4.97
C GLN A 249 -1.49 5.38 4.91
N TYR A 250 -0.47 5.97 4.30
CA TYR A 250 -0.45 7.40 4.02
C TYR A 250 -1.63 7.79 3.12
N ARG A 251 -2.18 8.98 3.36
CA ARG A 251 -3.28 9.54 2.55
C ARG A 251 -2.95 9.57 1.06
N SER A 252 -1.69 9.82 0.72
CA SER A 252 -1.18 9.76 -0.65
C SER A 252 -1.33 8.38 -1.30
N LEU A 253 -0.97 7.32 -0.60
CA LEU A 253 -1.13 5.95 -1.09
C LEU A 253 -2.61 5.61 -1.28
N ARG A 254 -3.50 6.08 -0.42
CA ARG A 254 -4.96 5.95 -0.59
C ARG A 254 -5.47 6.64 -1.85
N VAL A 255 -5.01 7.86 -2.11
CA VAL A 255 -5.36 8.60 -3.34
C VAL A 255 -4.84 7.87 -4.57
N VAL A 256 -3.58 7.43 -4.57
CA VAL A 256 -2.98 6.66 -5.68
C VAL A 256 -3.75 5.35 -5.90
N GLY A 257 -4.07 4.62 -4.84
CA GLY A 257 -4.87 3.41 -4.89
C GLY A 257 -6.26 3.64 -5.48
N ALA A 258 -6.97 4.68 -5.03
CA ALA A 258 -8.29 5.04 -5.53
C ALA A 258 -8.26 5.44 -7.02
N LEU A 259 -7.26 6.21 -7.44
CA LEU A 259 -7.06 6.57 -8.85
C LEU A 259 -6.72 5.34 -9.71
N SER A 260 -5.91 4.42 -9.19
CA SER A 260 -5.58 3.14 -9.84
C SER A 260 -6.86 2.31 -10.09
N LEU A 261 -7.73 2.19 -9.07
CA LEU A 261 -9.03 1.53 -9.22
C LEU A 261 -9.92 2.25 -10.24
N ALA A 262 -10.02 3.58 -10.18
CA ALA A 262 -10.84 4.35 -11.11
C ALA A 262 -10.39 4.15 -12.57
N LEU A 263 -9.08 4.13 -12.82
CA LEU A 263 -8.53 3.77 -14.13
C LEU A 263 -8.92 2.36 -14.55
N ALA A 264 -8.73 1.38 -13.66
CA ALA A 264 -9.05 -0.02 -13.95
C ALA A 264 -10.53 -0.20 -14.30
N ILE A 265 -11.44 0.47 -13.58
CA ILE A 265 -12.87 0.50 -13.90
C ILE A 265 -13.10 1.14 -15.27
N GLY A 266 -12.49 2.29 -15.57
CA GLY A 266 -12.60 2.96 -16.86
C GLY A 266 -12.18 2.07 -18.04
N PHE A 267 -11.05 1.37 -17.91
CA PHE A 267 -10.58 0.42 -18.92
C PHE A 267 -11.45 -0.85 -18.98
N GLY A 268 -11.94 -1.34 -17.85
CA GLY A 268 -12.89 -2.46 -17.79
C GLY A 268 -14.19 -2.17 -18.52
N VAL A 269 -14.76 -0.97 -18.31
CA VAL A 269 -15.96 -0.48 -19.02
C VAL A 269 -15.69 -0.30 -20.50
N LEU A 270 -14.51 0.24 -20.88
CA LEU A 270 -14.13 0.34 -22.29
C LEU A 270 -14.07 -1.05 -22.94
N LEU A 271 -13.43 -2.02 -22.29
CA LEU A 271 -13.31 -3.39 -22.78
C LEU A 271 -14.65 -4.11 -22.85
N SER A 272 -15.58 -3.88 -21.91
CA SER A 272 -16.89 -4.54 -21.89
C SER A 272 -17.79 -4.09 -23.03
N ARG A 273 -17.63 -2.85 -23.51
CA ARG A 273 -18.36 -2.32 -24.67
C ARG A 273 -17.87 -2.83 -26.02
N LEU A 274 -16.66 -3.40 -26.08
CA LEU A 274 -16.09 -3.91 -27.32
C LEU A 274 -16.62 -5.31 -27.59
N SER A 275 -17.36 -5.50 -28.67
CA SER A 275 -17.95 -6.81 -29.04
C SER A 275 -16.90 -7.91 -29.21
N ASN A 276 -15.76 -7.60 -29.84
CA ASN A 276 -14.64 -8.50 -30.05
C ASN A 276 -13.34 -7.93 -29.45
N VAL A 277 -12.82 -8.61 -28.42
CA VAL A 277 -11.53 -8.25 -27.81
C VAL A 277 -10.42 -9.07 -28.48
N THR A 278 -9.69 -8.44 -29.40
CA THR A 278 -8.52 -9.06 -30.04
C THR A 278 -7.23 -8.73 -29.28
N LEU A 279 -6.15 -9.49 -29.50
CA LEU A 279 -4.83 -9.15 -28.94
C LEU A 279 -4.38 -7.73 -29.32
N LYS A 280 -4.70 -7.26 -30.54
CA LYS A 280 -4.40 -5.89 -30.99
C LYS A 280 -5.21 -4.86 -30.20
N THR A 281 -6.47 -5.16 -29.90
CA THR A 281 -7.33 -4.34 -29.06
C THR A 281 -6.75 -4.25 -27.65
N LEU A 282 -6.40 -5.40 -27.06
CA LEU A 282 -5.83 -5.49 -25.72
C LEU A 282 -4.50 -4.73 -25.64
N GLY A 283 -3.61 -4.89 -26.62
CA GLY A 283 -2.34 -4.15 -26.67
C GLY A 283 -2.52 -2.62 -26.77
N LYS A 284 -3.55 -2.14 -27.49
CA LYS A 284 -3.88 -0.71 -27.52
C LYS A 284 -4.40 -0.21 -26.17
N VAL A 285 -5.28 -0.98 -25.54
CA VAL A 285 -5.82 -0.68 -24.21
C VAL A 285 -4.69 -0.66 -23.19
N PHE A 286 -3.82 -1.67 -23.19
CA PHE A 286 -2.65 -1.74 -22.35
C PHE A 286 -1.69 -0.56 -22.59
N GLY A 287 -1.41 -0.20 -23.85
CA GLY A 287 -0.59 0.97 -24.16
C GLY A 287 -1.19 2.29 -23.66
N GLY A 288 -2.51 2.46 -23.76
CA GLY A 288 -3.21 3.60 -23.16
C GLY A 288 -3.15 3.59 -21.63
N TRP A 289 -3.29 2.41 -21.02
CA TRP A 289 -3.18 2.22 -19.59
C TRP A 289 -1.77 2.55 -19.07
N LEU A 290 -0.72 2.04 -19.73
CA LEU A 290 0.67 2.32 -19.39
C LEU A 290 0.99 3.82 -19.51
N LEU A 291 0.41 4.51 -20.50
CA LEU A 291 0.53 5.96 -20.63
C LEU A 291 -0.22 6.73 -19.53
N SER A 292 -1.31 6.17 -19.01
CA SER A 292 -2.09 6.79 -17.93
C SER A 292 -1.46 6.63 -16.54
N LEU A 293 -0.58 5.65 -16.34
CA LEU A 293 0.09 5.43 -15.05
C LEU A 293 0.90 6.65 -14.58
N PRO A 294 1.84 7.22 -15.37
CA PRO A 294 2.55 8.43 -14.97
C PRO A 294 1.61 9.59 -14.64
N ILE A 295 0.49 9.71 -15.36
CA ILE A 295 -0.51 10.75 -15.12
C ILE A 295 -1.14 10.55 -13.74
N VAL A 296 -1.49 9.32 -13.35
CA VAL A 296 -2.01 9.03 -12.01
C VAL A 296 -1.00 9.33 -10.92
N PHE A 297 0.28 8.99 -11.12
CA PHE A 297 1.31 9.33 -10.13
C PHE A 297 1.50 10.84 -10.01
N ILE A 298 1.51 11.58 -11.12
CA ILE A 298 1.60 13.04 -11.10
C ILE A 298 0.37 13.65 -10.43
N LEU A 299 -0.85 13.24 -10.80
CA LEU A 299 -2.08 13.75 -10.20
C LEU A 299 -2.19 13.37 -8.72
N GLY A 300 -1.77 12.16 -8.33
CA GLY A 300 -1.71 11.72 -6.95
C GLY A 300 -0.70 12.53 -6.13
N PHE A 301 0.46 12.84 -6.71
CA PHE A 301 1.46 13.72 -6.10
C PHE A 301 0.95 15.15 -5.97
N VAL A 302 0.34 15.71 -7.01
CA VAL A 302 -0.28 17.04 -6.95
C VAL A 302 -1.41 17.07 -5.90
N GLY A 303 -2.27 16.04 -5.88
CA GLY A 303 -3.29 15.88 -4.86
C GLY A 303 -2.71 15.78 -3.44
N MET A 304 -1.58 15.09 -3.26
CA MET A 304 -0.86 15.06 -1.98
C MET A 304 -0.43 16.47 -1.56
N LEU A 305 0.09 17.30 -2.47
CA LEU A 305 0.50 18.66 -2.16
C LEU A 305 -0.69 19.57 -1.75
N PHE A 306 -1.88 19.33 -2.27
CA PHE A 306 -3.06 20.13 -1.92
C PHE A 306 -3.80 19.62 -0.68
N PHE A 307 -3.92 18.30 -0.53
CA PHE A 307 -4.78 17.68 0.48
C PHE A 307 -4.02 17.05 1.65
N ALA A 308 -2.74 16.71 1.48
CA ALA A 308 -1.92 16.09 2.51
C ALA A 308 -0.80 17.01 3.01
N TYR A 309 -0.77 18.27 2.58
CA TYR A 309 0.16 19.26 3.10
C TYR A 309 -0.05 19.43 4.61
N GLY A 310 0.93 19.01 5.40
CA GLY A 310 0.87 19.01 6.86
C GLY A 310 0.27 17.73 7.49
N GLU A 311 -0.34 16.84 6.72
CA GLU A 311 -0.79 15.52 7.18
C GLU A 311 0.25 14.45 6.84
N TRP A 312 1.37 14.46 7.58
CA TRP A 312 2.49 13.53 7.41
C TRP A 312 2.24 12.16 8.02
N LEU A 313 1.11 11.96 8.67
CA LEU A 313 0.89 10.81 9.53
C LEU A 313 -0.02 9.79 8.84
N PRO A 314 0.33 8.50 8.90
CA PRO A 314 -0.53 7.46 8.36
C PRO A 314 -1.82 7.34 9.19
N ALA A 315 -2.94 7.07 8.50
CA ALA A 315 -4.23 6.90 9.16
C ALA A 315 -4.37 5.47 9.69
N ALA A 316 -4.68 5.31 10.98
CA ALA A 316 -4.87 3.99 11.59
C ALA A 316 -6.11 3.25 11.07
N ASP A 317 -7.15 3.98 10.64
CA ASP A 317 -8.36 3.36 10.10
C ASP A 317 -8.07 2.61 8.81
N GLY A 318 -8.42 1.32 8.73
CA GLY A 318 -8.23 0.54 7.52
C GLY A 318 -8.80 -0.86 7.63
N LEU A 319 -8.74 -1.60 6.52
CA LEU A 319 -9.12 -2.99 6.43
C LEU A 319 -7.89 -3.87 6.65
N THR A 320 -8.00 -4.85 7.54
CA THR A 320 -6.90 -5.74 7.89
C THR A 320 -6.36 -6.51 6.69
N ALA A 321 -5.11 -7.00 6.78
CA ALA A 321 -4.51 -7.84 5.74
C ALA A 321 -5.36 -9.09 5.45
N ASN A 322 -6.00 -9.64 6.49
CA ASN A 322 -6.89 -10.79 6.40
C ASN A 322 -8.15 -10.55 5.55
N ILE A 323 -8.54 -9.30 5.33
CA ILE A 323 -9.68 -8.94 4.46
C ILE A 323 -9.16 -8.52 3.08
N THR A 324 -8.15 -7.65 3.06
CA THR A 324 -7.65 -7.04 1.81
C THR A 324 -6.99 -8.06 0.90
N LEU A 325 -6.25 -9.03 1.42
CA LEU A 325 -5.57 -10.05 0.62
C LEU A 325 -6.56 -11.03 -0.04
N PRO A 326 -7.51 -11.67 0.68
CA PRO A 326 -8.50 -12.51 0.00
C PRO A 326 -9.38 -11.74 -0.99
N ALA A 327 -9.71 -10.48 -0.68
CA ALA A 327 -10.47 -9.63 -1.59
C ALA A 327 -9.69 -9.30 -2.87
N SER A 328 -8.38 -9.07 -2.79
CA SER A 328 -7.53 -8.83 -3.96
C SER A 328 -7.40 -10.06 -4.85
N GLU A 329 -7.24 -11.24 -4.25
CA GLU A 329 -7.20 -12.52 -4.97
C GLU A 329 -8.54 -12.79 -5.67
N LEU A 330 -9.66 -12.60 -4.98
CA LEU A 330 -10.99 -12.77 -5.56
C LEU A 330 -11.22 -11.81 -6.73
N PHE A 331 -10.81 -10.55 -6.57
CA PHE A 331 -10.88 -9.55 -7.64
C PHE A 331 -10.07 -9.99 -8.87
N ALA A 332 -8.81 -10.38 -8.67
CA ALA A 332 -7.94 -10.83 -9.75
C ALA A 332 -8.56 -12.03 -10.47
N VAL A 333 -8.98 -13.06 -9.72
CA VAL A 333 -9.59 -14.27 -10.28
C VAL A 333 -10.79 -13.94 -11.17
N ILE A 334 -11.73 -13.11 -10.69
CA ILE A 334 -12.96 -12.76 -11.42
C ILE A 334 -12.65 -11.96 -12.68
N VAL A 335 -11.83 -10.90 -12.56
CA VAL A 335 -11.55 -10.00 -13.68
C VAL A 335 -10.71 -10.69 -14.75
N GLU A 336 -9.70 -11.46 -14.35
CA GLU A 336 -8.85 -12.21 -15.27
C GLU A 336 -9.63 -13.32 -15.98
N ALA A 337 -10.47 -14.07 -15.26
CA ALA A 337 -11.32 -15.09 -15.86
C ALA A 337 -12.25 -14.50 -16.94
N TRP A 338 -12.86 -13.35 -16.64
CA TRP A 338 -13.70 -12.64 -17.60
C TRP A 338 -12.88 -12.18 -18.82
N LEU A 339 -11.74 -11.52 -18.63
CA LEU A 339 -10.90 -11.04 -19.73
C LEU A 339 -10.33 -12.17 -20.58
N ILE A 340 -9.84 -13.25 -19.95
CA ILE A 340 -9.35 -14.44 -20.63
C ILE A 340 -10.46 -15.00 -21.52
N HIS A 341 -11.65 -15.24 -20.95
CA HIS A 341 -12.80 -15.73 -21.72
C HIS A 341 -13.13 -14.81 -22.91
N ARG A 342 -13.14 -13.48 -22.72
CA ARG A 342 -13.41 -12.50 -23.79
C ARG A 342 -12.38 -12.54 -24.91
N VAL A 343 -11.10 -12.76 -24.60
CA VAL A 343 -10.04 -12.86 -25.62
C VAL A 343 -10.00 -14.24 -26.28
N SER A 344 -10.39 -15.29 -25.54
CA SER A 344 -10.31 -16.69 -25.95
C SER A 344 -11.65 -17.31 -26.31
N GLN A 345 -12.67 -16.53 -26.70
CA GLN A 345 -14.06 -17.01 -26.89
C GLN A 345 -14.19 -18.26 -27.77
N ARG A 346 -13.24 -18.50 -28.67
CA ARG A 346 -13.22 -19.68 -29.55
C ARG A 346 -12.65 -20.95 -28.90
N VAL A 347 -11.93 -20.83 -27.79
CA VAL A 347 -11.10 -21.90 -27.19
C VAL A 347 -11.54 -22.23 -25.77
N LEU A 348 -11.75 -21.21 -24.93
CA LEU A 348 -12.12 -21.40 -23.53
C LEU A 348 -13.54 -20.90 -23.28
N SER A 349 -14.39 -21.82 -22.82
CA SER A 349 -15.64 -21.45 -22.15
C SER A 349 -15.34 -20.71 -20.84
N LEU A 350 -16.30 -19.93 -20.36
CA LEU A 350 -16.14 -19.16 -19.12
C LEU A 350 -15.72 -20.03 -17.91
N PRO A 351 -16.28 -21.25 -17.68
CA PRO A 351 -15.81 -22.11 -16.59
C PRO A 351 -14.35 -22.53 -16.71
N LYS A 352 -13.86 -22.80 -17.93
CA LYS A 352 -12.46 -23.16 -18.18
C LYS A 352 -11.53 -21.96 -17.96
N ALA A 353 -11.96 -20.77 -18.38
CA ALA A 353 -11.22 -19.53 -18.11
C ALA A 353 -11.19 -19.21 -16.60
N GLY A 354 -12.30 -19.44 -15.90
CA GLY A 354 -12.38 -19.34 -14.44
C GLY A 354 -11.43 -20.28 -13.73
N LEU A 355 -11.44 -21.57 -14.10
CA LEU A 355 -10.51 -22.56 -13.54
C LEU A 355 -9.05 -22.18 -13.80
N LEU A 356 -8.72 -21.74 -15.02
CA LEU A 356 -7.38 -21.29 -15.35
C LEU A 356 -6.94 -20.11 -14.47
N SER A 357 -7.80 -19.11 -14.31
CA SER A 357 -7.56 -17.94 -13.46
C SER A 357 -7.33 -18.32 -11.99
N VAL A 358 -8.15 -19.21 -11.44
CA VAL A 358 -7.98 -19.74 -10.07
C VAL A 358 -6.63 -20.46 -9.93
N LEU A 359 -6.26 -21.32 -10.88
CA LEU A 359 -5.00 -22.07 -10.81
C LEU A 359 -3.78 -21.15 -10.91
N MET A 360 -3.84 -20.11 -11.75
CA MET A 360 -2.79 -19.10 -11.90
C MET A 360 -2.58 -18.35 -10.58
N ASN A 361 -3.64 -17.74 -10.05
CA ASN A 361 -3.59 -16.94 -8.81
C ASN A 361 -3.24 -17.80 -7.59
N ALA A 362 -3.79 -19.02 -7.47
CA ALA A 362 -3.41 -19.92 -6.38
C ALA A 362 -1.93 -20.32 -6.43
N ALA A 363 -1.38 -20.56 -7.62
CA ALA A 363 0.04 -20.88 -7.76
C ALA A 363 0.93 -19.67 -7.44
N SER A 364 0.60 -18.47 -7.95
CA SER A 364 1.38 -17.26 -7.68
C SER A 364 1.30 -16.85 -6.22
N LEU A 365 0.13 -16.98 -5.56
CA LEU A 365 -0.02 -16.80 -4.12
C LEU A 365 0.84 -17.80 -3.34
N CYS A 366 0.76 -19.10 -3.62
CA CYS A 366 1.55 -20.12 -2.93
C CYS A 366 3.06 -19.87 -3.07
N LEU A 367 3.54 -19.53 -4.27
CA LEU A 367 4.95 -19.22 -4.48
C LEU A 367 5.35 -17.88 -3.85
N GLY A 368 4.46 -16.89 -3.86
CA GLY A 368 4.66 -15.62 -3.16
C GLY A 368 4.82 -15.83 -1.65
N LEU A 369 3.97 -16.63 -1.03
CA LEU A 369 4.07 -16.97 0.40
C LEU A 369 5.36 -17.76 0.73
N LEU A 370 5.83 -18.58 -0.20
CA LEU A 370 7.05 -19.38 -0.02
C LEU A 370 8.33 -18.57 -0.19
N PHE A 371 8.41 -17.75 -1.25
CA PHE A 371 9.64 -17.05 -1.63
C PHE A 371 9.72 -15.62 -1.12
N LEU A 372 8.59 -15.01 -0.74
CA LEU A 372 8.51 -13.63 -0.27
C LEU A 372 7.82 -13.56 1.10
N PRO A 373 8.38 -14.21 2.14
CA PRO A 373 7.80 -14.15 3.49
C PRO A 373 7.73 -12.70 3.99
N ALA A 374 8.62 -11.82 3.51
CA ALA A 374 8.56 -10.39 3.80
C ALA A 374 7.22 -9.75 3.36
N VAL A 375 6.61 -10.18 2.26
CA VAL A 375 5.32 -9.65 1.78
C VAL A 375 4.20 -9.91 2.79
N GLN A 376 4.30 -10.96 3.61
CA GLN A 376 3.33 -11.24 4.69
C GLN A 376 3.41 -10.23 5.84
N HIS A 377 4.55 -9.56 5.99
CA HIS A 377 4.80 -8.60 7.06
C HIS A 377 4.78 -7.14 6.60
N VAL A 378 4.80 -6.90 5.28
CA VAL A 378 4.68 -5.55 4.70
C VAL A 378 3.20 -5.15 4.63
N GLY A 379 2.59 -5.00 5.81
CA GLY A 379 1.29 -4.37 6.06
C GLY A 379 1.42 -2.89 6.38
#